data_AF-A0A7W0V5X6-F1
#
_entry.id   AF-A0A7W0V5X6-F1
#
_cell.length_a   1.000
_cell.length_b   1.000
_cell.length_c   1.000
_cell.angle_alpha   90.00
_cell.angle_beta   90.00
_cell.angle_gamma   90.00
#
_symmetry.space_group_name_H-M   'P 1'
#
loop_
_entity.id
_entity.type
_entity.pdbx_description
1 polymer ?
#
loop_
_entity_poly.entity_id
_entity_poly.type
_entity_poly.pdbx_seq_one_letter_code
_entity_poly.pdbx_strand_id
1 'polypeptide(L)'
;NAGGAVPGPFDCWLVLRGIKTLPVRMDRHSRNGLAVAEFLHEHPAVKQVFYPGLPDHPGHQIATRQMRDFSGMVSFTERGDFQTAAEVARSTSVFQLAVSLGGVESLIEHPNHMTHASVAGTVAEVEDTLLRLSVGIEHEADLIGDLKQALEVVVPAGVRC
;
A
#
# COMPACT_ATOMS: atom_id res chain seq x y z
N ASN A 1 16.47 -24.67 17.86
CA ASN A 1 15.28 -25.53 18.01
C ASN A 1 14.55 -25.40 19.37
N ALA A 2 14.87 -24.43 20.24
CA ALA A 2 14.24 -24.30 21.57
C ALA A 2 12.95 -23.44 21.61
N GLY A 3 12.53 -22.82 20.50
CA GLY A 3 11.41 -21.86 20.49
C GLY A 3 10.02 -22.47 20.28
N GLY A 4 9.90 -23.73 19.84
CA GLY A 4 8.61 -24.41 19.71
C GLY A 4 7.57 -23.76 18.77
N ALA A 5 7.99 -22.85 17.87
CA ALA A 5 7.12 -22.08 16.98
C ALA A 5 6.56 -22.92 15.80
N VAL A 6 5.88 -24.02 16.13
CA VAL A 6 5.19 -24.89 15.18
C VAL A 6 3.76 -24.35 14.98
N PRO A 7 3.29 -24.11 13.75
CA PRO A 7 1.95 -23.59 13.51
C PRO A 7 0.87 -24.59 13.91
N GLY A 8 -0.28 -24.08 14.37
CA GLY A 8 -1.43 -24.90 14.70
C GLY A 8 -1.96 -25.64 13.45
N PRO A 9 -2.41 -26.91 13.56
CA PRO A 9 -2.93 -27.65 12.41
C PRO A 9 -4.10 -26.97 11.70
N PHE A 10 -4.95 -26.25 12.44
CA PHE A 10 -6.07 -25.49 11.87
C PHE A 10 -5.59 -24.28 11.05
N ASP A 11 -4.57 -23.57 11.53
CA ASP A 11 -3.96 -22.44 10.79
C ASP A 11 -3.32 -22.94 9.49
N CYS A 12 -2.61 -24.08 9.55
CA CYS A 12 -2.08 -24.75 8.37
C CYS A 12 -3.19 -25.07 7.34
N TRP A 13 -4.34 -25.57 7.81
CA TRP A 13 -5.48 -25.83 6.95
C TRP A 13 -6.04 -24.54 6.32
N LEU A 14 -6.14 -23.45 7.07
CA LEU A 14 -6.57 -22.14 6.55
C LEU A 14 -5.60 -21.59 5.49
N VAL A 15 -4.30 -21.71 5.72
CA VAL A 15 -3.27 -21.32 4.73
C VAL A 15 -3.39 -22.17 3.46
N LEU A 16 -3.53 -23.50 3.60
CA LEU A 16 -3.75 -24.41 2.46
C LEU A 16 -5.06 -24.12 1.72
N ARG A 17 -6.09 -23.64 2.42
CA ARG A 17 -7.32 -23.16 1.78
C ARG A 17 -7.05 -21.89 0.96
N GLY A 18 -6.31 -20.93 1.52
CA GLY A 18 -5.97 -19.67 0.87
C GLY A 18 -5.03 -19.80 -0.33
N ILE A 19 -4.07 -20.73 -0.29
CA ILE A 19 -3.06 -20.90 -1.34
C ILE A 19 -3.66 -21.35 -2.68
N LYS A 20 -4.80 -22.04 -2.65
CA LYS A 20 -5.54 -22.48 -3.85
C LYS A 20 -5.98 -21.33 -4.74
N THR A 21 -6.16 -20.13 -4.17
CA THR A 21 -6.55 -18.91 -4.89
C THR A 21 -5.41 -17.91 -5.02
N LEU A 22 -4.19 -18.26 -4.59
CA LEU A 22 -3.05 -17.35 -4.63
C LEU A 22 -2.78 -16.78 -6.03
N PRO A 23 -2.75 -17.58 -7.13
CA PRO A 23 -2.45 -17.05 -8.46
C PRO A 23 -3.46 -15.97 -8.87
N VAL A 24 -4.76 -16.27 -8.78
CA VAL A 24 -5.82 -15.33 -9.21
C VAL A 24 -5.89 -14.07 -8.34
N ARG A 25 -5.57 -14.19 -7.04
CA ARG A 25 -5.46 -13.02 -6.15
C ARG A 25 -4.26 -12.17 -6.52
N MET A 26 -3.09 -12.77 -6.73
CA MET A 26 -1.88 -12.04 -7.10
C MET A 26 -2.00 -11.33 -8.45
N ASP A 27 -2.67 -11.93 -9.43
CA ASP A 27 -2.94 -11.28 -10.72
C ASP A 27 -3.82 -10.03 -10.52
N ARG A 28 -4.84 -10.11 -9.66
CA ARG A 28 -5.71 -8.97 -9.37
C ARG A 28 -5.01 -7.90 -8.52
N HIS A 29 -4.27 -8.29 -7.48
CA HIS A 29 -3.46 -7.39 -6.66
C HIS A 29 -2.47 -6.59 -7.52
N SER A 30 -1.77 -7.26 -8.44
CA SER A 30 -0.76 -6.59 -9.27
C SER A 30 -1.40 -5.61 -10.27
N ARG A 31 -2.50 -6.00 -10.91
CA ARG A 31 -3.29 -5.10 -11.77
C ARG A 31 -3.80 -3.87 -11.01
N ASN A 32 -4.45 -4.08 -9.87
CA ASN A 32 -4.97 -2.99 -9.04
C ASN A 32 -3.82 -2.13 -8.47
N GLY A 33 -2.71 -2.76 -8.07
CA GLY A 33 -1.52 -2.09 -7.54
C GLY A 33 -0.88 -1.14 -8.55
N LEU A 34 -0.74 -1.57 -9.82
CA LEU A 34 -0.24 -0.72 -10.89
C LEU A 34 -1.18 0.46 -11.15
N ALA A 35 -2.48 0.23 -11.28
CA ALA A 35 -3.46 1.29 -11.51
C ALA A 35 -3.48 2.34 -10.37
N VAL A 36 -3.41 1.88 -9.13
CA VAL A 36 -3.30 2.76 -7.95
C VAL A 36 -1.97 3.53 -7.97
N ALA A 37 -0.85 2.87 -8.28
CA ALA A 37 0.46 3.52 -8.33
C ALA A 37 0.53 4.60 -9.43
N GLU A 38 -0.02 4.33 -10.61
CA GLU A 38 -0.11 5.30 -11.72
C GLU A 38 -0.99 6.49 -11.34
N PHE A 39 -2.18 6.25 -10.77
CA PHE A 39 -3.04 7.32 -10.28
C PHE A 39 -2.33 8.22 -9.25
N LEU A 40 -1.66 7.62 -8.26
CA LEU A 40 -0.92 8.35 -7.23
C LEU A 40 0.27 9.10 -7.82
N HIS A 41 0.94 8.54 -8.82
CA HIS A 41 2.11 9.14 -9.46
C HIS A 41 1.78 10.46 -10.16
N GLU A 42 0.56 10.57 -10.70
CA GLU A 42 0.07 11.78 -11.37
C GLU A 42 -0.61 12.79 -10.42
N HIS A 43 -0.90 12.39 -9.17
CA HIS A 43 -1.71 13.21 -8.28
C HIS A 43 -0.91 14.37 -7.64
N PRO A 44 -1.40 15.63 -7.68
CA PRO A 44 -0.64 16.80 -7.23
C PRO A 44 -0.30 16.82 -5.73
N ALA A 45 -1.13 16.19 -4.88
CA ALA A 45 -0.86 16.06 -3.45
C ALA A 45 0.25 15.02 -3.13
N VAL A 46 0.63 14.18 -4.09
CA VAL A 46 1.64 13.14 -3.90
C VAL A 46 3.02 13.69 -4.25
N LYS A 47 3.98 13.50 -3.35
CA LYS A 47 5.38 13.90 -3.51
C LYS A 47 6.17 12.87 -4.31
N GLN A 48 6.01 11.59 -3.94
CA GLN A 48 6.74 10.48 -4.54
C GLN A 48 5.96 9.17 -4.34
N VAL A 49 5.99 8.30 -5.35
CA VAL A 49 5.45 6.94 -5.28
C VAL A 49 6.58 5.93 -5.31
N PHE A 50 6.45 4.88 -4.49
CA PHE A 50 7.35 3.74 -4.40
C PHE A 50 6.62 2.50 -4.87
N TYR A 51 6.73 2.21 -6.17
CA TYR A 51 6.17 1.01 -6.77
C TYR A 51 7.12 0.45 -7.83
N PRO A 52 7.61 -0.81 -7.72
CA PRO A 52 8.59 -1.35 -8.66
C PRO A 52 8.09 -1.47 -10.11
N GLY A 53 6.78 -1.44 -10.33
CA GLY A 53 6.17 -1.46 -11.67
C GLY A 53 6.24 -0.13 -12.42
N LEU A 54 6.51 0.99 -11.74
CA LEU A 54 6.66 2.29 -12.40
C LEU A 54 8.02 2.37 -13.14
N PRO A 55 8.07 2.84 -14.41
CA PRO A 55 9.30 2.84 -15.21
C PRO A 55 10.45 3.66 -14.63
N ASP A 56 10.12 4.72 -13.89
CA ASP A 56 11.03 5.66 -13.23
C ASP A 56 11.44 5.22 -11.82
N HIS A 57 10.89 4.11 -11.31
CA HIS A 57 11.37 3.53 -10.06
C HIS A 57 12.82 3.03 -10.22
N PRO A 58 13.77 3.39 -9.34
CA PRO A 58 15.19 3.04 -9.49
C PRO A 58 15.46 1.54 -9.62
N GLY A 59 14.62 0.71 -9.00
CA GLY A 59 14.69 -0.75 -9.05
C GLY A 59 13.94 -1.40 -10.21
N HIS A 60 13.26 -0.64 -11.09
CA HIS A 60 12.34 -1.19 -12.11
C HIS A 60 12.98 -2.25 -13.02
N GLN A 61 14.19 -1.97 -13.52
CA GLN A 61 14.90 -2.93 -14.39
C GLN A 61 15.27 -4.23 -13.67
N ILE A 62 15.62 -4.15 -12.38
CA ILE A 62 15.93 -5.33 -11.56
C ILE A 62 14.65 -6.10 -11.26
N ALA A 63 13.59 -5.39 -10.85
CA ALA A 63 12.28 -5.95 -10.56
C ALA A 63 11.72 -6.71 -11.77
N THR A 64 11.74 -6.12 -12.96
CA THR A 64 11.26 -6.75 -14.21
C THR A 64 12.04 -8.03 -14.56
N ARG A 65 13.31 -8.15 -14.18
CA ARG A 65 14.12 -9.35 -14.43
C ARG A 65 13.83 -10.49 -13.46
N GLN A 66 13.42 -10.20 -12.22
CA GLN A 66 13.31 -11.19 -11.14
C GLN A 66 11.87 -11.45 -10.66
N MET A 67 10.95 -10.54 -10.96
CA MET A 67 9.54 -10.61 -10.57
C MET A 67 8.69 -10.91 -11.81
N ARG A 68 7.64 -11.72 -11.64
CA ARG A 68 6.68 -11.98 -12.73
C ARG A 68 5.69 -10.82 -12.91
N ASP A 69 5.41 -10.11 -11.82
CA ASP A 69 4.55 -8.94 -11.71
C ASP A 69 4.86 -8.22 -10.38
N PHE A 70 4.26 -7.06 -10.10
CA PHE A 70 4.74 -6.12 -9.08
C PHE A 70 3.91 -6.06 -7.78
N SER A 71 2.93 -6.97 -7.60
CA SER A 71 2.07 -7.07 -6.41
C SER A 71 1.16 -5.86 -6.16
N GLY A 72 0.32 -5.94 -5.12
CA GLY A 72 -0.53 -4.84 -4.66
C GLY A 72 0.12 -3.93 -3.61
N MET A 73 1.43 -4.06 -3.35
CA MET A 73 2.11 -3.22 -2.36
C MET A 73 2.55 -1.90 -3.00
N VAL A 74 1.94 -0.80 -2.57
CA VAL A 74 2.24 0.55 -3.05
C VAL A 74 2.53 1.42 -1.84
N SER A 75 3.59 2.22 -1.85
CA SER A 75 3.78 3.28 -0.85
C SER A 75 3.93 4.62 -1.53
N PHE A 76 3.57 5.70 -0.84
CA PHE A 76 3.77 7.05 -1.34
C PHE A 76 3.99 8.03 -0.20
N THR A 77 4.69 9.12 -0.47
CA THR A 77 4.78 10.26 0.45
C THR A 77 3.83 11.36 0.01
N GLU A 78 3.05 11.87 0.95
CA GLU A 78 2.21 13.05 0.76
C GLU A 78 3.06 14.34 0.92
N ARG A 79 2.67 15.44 0.26
CA ARG A 79 3.43 16.71 0.21
C ARG A 79 3.30 17.60 1.44
N GLY A 80 2.24 17.43 2.23
CA GLY A 80 1.97 18.18 3.45
C GLY A 80 2.77 17.66 4.63
N ASP A 81 2.10 17.50 5.77
CA ASP A 81 2.69 17.06 7.02
C ASP A 81 2.06 15.74 7.49
N PHE A 82 2.51 15.26 8.66
CA PHE A 82 1.95 14.05 9.27
C PHE A 82 0.42 14.13 9.43
N GLN A 83 -0.13 15.28 9.82
CA GLN A 83 -1.57 15.43 10.03
C GLN A 83 -2.33 15.30 8.71
N THR A 84 -1.76 15.86 7.65
CA THR A 84 -2.28 15.78 6.28
C THR A 84 -2.31 14.33 5.80
N ALA A 85 -1.21 13.61 5.94
CA ALA A 85 -1.15 12.18 5.60
C ALA A 85 -2.12 11.35 6.47
N ALA A 86 -2.20 11.66 7.77
CA ALA A 86 -3.12 10.99 8.71
C ALA A 86 -4.58 11.18 8.32
N GLU A 87 -4.94 12.38 7.88
CA GLU A 87 -6.30 12.67 7.42
C GLU A 87 -6.64 11.91 6.13
N VAL A 88 -5.70 11.80 5.19
CA VAL A 88 -5.89 10.98 3.98
C VAL A 88 -6.22 9.54 4.36
N ALA A 89 -5.43 8.90 5.24
CA ALA A 89 -5.68 7.51 5.62
C ALA A 89 -6.95 7.30 6.46
N ARG A 90 -7.44 8.33 7.14
CA ARG A 90 -8.71 8.28 7.89
C ARG A 90 -9.92 8.56 7.02
N SER A 91 -9.74 9.23 5.89
CA SER A 91 -10.80 9.64 4.99
C SER A 91 -11.21 8.53 4.02
N THR A 92 -10.41 7.47 3.87
CA THR A 92 -10.75 6.33 3.02
C THR A 92 -11.92 5.51 3.58
N SER A 93 -12.80 5.05 2.70
CA SER A 93 -13.96 4.20 3.03
C SER A 93 -13.82 2.76 2.50
N VAL A 94 -12.99 2.56 1.47
CA VAL A 94 -12.66 1.24 0.90
C VAL A 94 -11.37 0.73 1.52
N PHE A 95 -10.32 1.56 1.55
CA PHE A 95 -9.10 1.22 2.27
C PHE A 95 -9.33 1.30 3.79
N GLN A 96 -9.07 0.21 4.50
CA GLN A 96 -9.18 0.18 5.96
C GLN A 96 -7.87 0.62 6.58
N LEU A 97 -7.93 1.56 7.53
CA LEU A 97 -6.77 1.96 8.33
C LEU A 97 -6.38 0.82 9.29
N ALA A 98 -5.43 -0.01 8.89
CA ALA A 98 -4.96 -1.14 9.68
C ALA A 98 -3.56 -1.59 9.27
N VAL A 99 -2.87 -2.26 10.19
CA VAL A 99 -1.62 -2.98 9.90
C VAL A 99 -1.90 -4.33 9.23
N SER A 100 -0.84 -5.02 8.80
CA SER A 100 -0.87 -6.23 7.94
C SER A 100 -0.94 -5.90 6.45
N LEU A 101 -0.90 -6.94 5.61
CA LEU A 101 -0.84 -6.84 4.15
C LEU A 101 -1.18 -8.18 3.47
N GLY A 102 -1.50 -8.13 2.18
CA GLY A 102 -1.70 -9.31 1.33
C GLY A 102 -3.03 -10.05 1.54
N GLY A 103 -3.94 -9.47 2.32
CA GLY A 103 -5.34 -9.87 2.41
C GLY A 103 -6.10 -9.62 1.11
N VAL A 104 -7.38 -10.01 1.06
CA VAL A 104 -8.23 -9.71 -0.11
C VAL A 104 -8.75 -8.27 -0.07
N GLU A 105 -8.87 -7.74 1.14
CA GLU A 105 -9.21 -6.38 1.49
C GLU A 105 -8.03 -5.42 1.31
N SER A 106 -8.36 -4.20 0.93
CA SER A 106 -7.42 -3.08 0.81
C SER A 106 -7.16 -2.43 2.15
N LEU A 107 -5.87 -2.27 2.49
CA LEU A 107 -5.43 -1.65 3.74
C LEU A 107 -4.55 -0.42 3.47
N ILE A 108 -4.67 0.59 4.32
CA ILE A 108 -3.78 1.75 4.37
C ILE A 108 -3.19 1.87 5.79
N GLU A 109 -1.93 2.27 5.90
CA GLU A 109 -1.29 2.54 7.19
C GLU A 109 -0.26 3.67 7.12
N HIS A 110 0.12 4.17 8.29
CA HIS A 110 1.27 5.05 8.53
C HIS A 110 2.45 4.24 9.08
N PRO A 111 3.45 3.87 8.27
CA PRO A 111 4.54 3.02 8.74
C PRO A 111 5.28 3.63 9.93
N ASN A 112 5.65 4.92 9.90
CA ASN A 112 6.41 5.57 10.99
C ASN A 112 5.68 5.42 12.35
N HIS A 113 4.36 5.62 12.38
CA HIS A 113 3.57 5.62 13.62
C HIS A 113 2.90 4.27 13.93
N MET A 114 3.01 3.27 13.05
CA MET A 114 2.36 1.96 13.18
C MET A 114 3.39 0.83 13.08
N THR A 115 3.61 0.25 11.89
CA THR A 115 4.43 -0.95 11.72
C THR A 115 5.93 -0.75 11.97
N HIS A 116 6.42 0.48 11.82
CA HIS A 116 7.84 0.85 11.94
C HIS A 116 8.09 1.76 13.14
N ALA A 117 7.11 1.90 14.06
CA ALA A 117 7.29 2.70 15.28
C ALA A 117 8.49 2.24 16.12
N SER A 118 8.89 0.97 16.03
CA SER A 118 10.05 0.42 16.73
C SER A 118 11.42 0.87 16.19
N VAL A 119 11.47 1.50 15.01
CA VAL A 119 12.72 1.97 14.38
C VAL A 119 12.85 3.49 14.34
N ALA A 120 11.97 4.22 15.02
CA ALA A 120 12.04 5.68 15.15
C ALA A 120 13.38 6.12 15.77
N GLY A 121 13.99 7.19 15.22
CA GLY A 121 15.29 7.70 15.63
C GLY A 121 16.50 6.87 15.15
N THR A 122 16.29 5.89 14.26
CA THR A 122 17.37 5.06 13.71
C THR A 122 17.60 5.35 12.24
N VAL A 123 18.67 4.78 11.67
CA VAL A 123 18.94 4.88 10.22
C VAL A 123 17.87 4.22 9.34
N ALA A 124 17.00 3.39 9.92
CA ALA A 124 15.90 2.72 9.22
C ALA A 124 14.55 3.45 9.39
N GLU A 125 14.56 4.63 10.01
CA GLU A 125 13.38 5.48 10.13
C GLU A 125 12.86 5.90 8.76
N VAL A 126 11.53 6.01 8.65
CA VAL A 126 10.83 6.35 7.40
C VAL A 126 10.12 7.70 7.57
N GLU A 127 9.90 8.43 6.47
CA GLU A 127 9.24 9.74 6.50
C GLU A 127 7.86 9.68 7.20
N ASP A 128 7.52 10.71 7.98
CA ASP A 128 6.22 10.81 8.67
C ASP A 128 5.02 10.88 7.73
N THR A 129 5.24 11.42 6.53
CA THR A 129 4.22 11.53 5.47
C THR A 129 4.12 10.27 4.60
N LEU A 130 4.87 9.21 4.94
CA LEU A 130 4.80 7.94 4.23
C LEU A 130 3.48 7.24 4.56
N LEU A 131 2.76 6.86 3.51
CA LEU A 131 1.60 5.99 3.53
C LEU A 131 1.95 4.69 2.81
N ARG A 132 1.53 3.55 3.37
CA ARG A 132 1.63 2.24 2.71
C ARG A 132 0.24 1.69 2.45
N LEU A 133 0.02 1.28 1.21
CA LEU A 133 -1.16 0.57 0.75
C LEU A 133 -0.83 -0.92 0.54
N SER A 134 -1.68 -1.78 1.06
CA SER A 134 -1.83 -3.16 0.59
C SER A 134 -3.09 -3.21 -0.25
N VAL A 135 -2.96 -3.00 -1.55
CA VAL A 135 -4.07 -2.94 -2.50
C VAL A 135 -4.66 -4.34 -2.69
N GLY A 136 -5.95 -4.47 -2.39
CA GLY A 136 -6.75 -5.69 -2.39
C GLY A 136 -7.25 -6.11 -3.77
N ILE A 137 -8.33 -6.90 -3.78
CA ILE A 137 -8.97 -7.44 -4.99
C ILE A 137 -10.32 -6.82 -5.32
N GLU A 138 -10.64 -5.67 -4.72
CA GLU A 138 -11.82 -4.87 -5.01
C GLU A 138 -11.83 -4.37 -6.46
N HIS A 139 -12.95 -3.74 -6.85
CA HIS A 139 -13.05 -3.11 -8.17
C HIS A 139 -12.09 -1.92 -8.25
N GLU A 140 -11.30 -1.86 -9.32
CA GLU A 140 -10.26 -0.86 -9.53
C GLU A 140 -10.79 0.58 -9.40
N ALA A 141 -11.95 0.86 -9.99
CA ALA A 141 -12.56 2.19 -9.94
C ALA A 141 -12.97 2.61 -8.52
N ASP A 142 -13.33 1.66 -7.65
CA ASP A 142 -13.69 1.96 -6.26
C ASP A 142 -12.44 2.32 -5.46
N LEU A 143 -11.33 1.62 -5.71
CA LEU A 143 -10.03 1.89 -5.08
C LEU A 143 -9.50 3.28 -5.46
N ILE A 144 -9.52 3.60 -6.77
CA ILE A 144 -9.08 4.91 -7.27
C ILE A 144 -10.02 6.01 -6.80
N GLY A 145 -11.34 5.77 -6.85
CA GLY A 145 -12.35 6.73 -6.39
C GLY A 145 -12.20 7.07 -4.91
N ASP A 146 -11.91 6.07 -4.07
CA ASP A 146 -11.71 6.25 -2.64
C ASP A 146 -10.42 7.03 -2.33
N LEU A 147 -9.31 6.71 -3.00
CA LEU A 147 -8.06 7.49 -2.83
C LEU A 147 -8.20 8.91 -3.35
N LYS A 148 -8.91 9.10 -4.47
CA LYS A 148 -9.17 10.43 -5.04
C LYS A 148 -9.92 11.31 -4.06
N GLN A 149 -11.04 10.83 -3.50
CA GLN A 149 -11.80 11.63 -2.55
C GLN A 149 -11.00 11.91 -1.26
N ALA A 150 -10.24 10.93 -0.76
CA ALA A 150 -9.41 11.10 0.43
C ALA A 150 -8.28 12.13 0.22
N LEU A 151 -7.68 12.17 -0.96
CA LEU A 151 -6.64 13.14 -1.31
C LEU A 151 -7.19 14.54 -1.61
N GLU A 152 -8.46 14.68 -2.02
CA GLU A 152 -9.10 15.98 -2.24
C GLU A 152 -9.38 16.75 -0.93
N VAL A 153 -9.54 16.04 0.20
CA VAL A 153 -9.73 16.65 1.54
C VAL A 153 -8.55 17.55 1.93
N VAL A 154 -7.36 17.29 1.38
CA VAL A 154 -6.10 17.95 1.77
C VAL A 154 -5.54 18.91 0.72
N VAL A 155 -6.14 19.02 -0.47
CA VAL A 155 -5.73 20.01 -1.47
C VAL A 155 -6.28 21.39 -1.07
N PRO A 156 -5.44 22.42 -0.85
CA PRO A 156 -5.92 23.77 -0.55
C PRO A 156 -6.84 24.27 -1.68
N ALA A 157 -7.94 24.94 -1.33
CA ALA A 157 -8.98 25.41 -2.25
C ALA A 157 -8.51 26.33 -3.41
N GLY A 158 -7.22 26.70 -3.46
CA GLY A 158 -6.61 27.55 -4.50
C GLY A 158 -5.98 26.82 -5.68
N VAL A 159 -5.91 25.48 -5.68
CA VAL A 159 -5.41 24.67 -6.81
C VAL A 159 -6.51 23.73 -7.28
N ARG A 160 -7.57 24.30 -7.83
CA ARG A 160 -8.50 23.57 -8.69
C ARG A 160 -8.29 24.11 -10.10
N CYS A 161 -7.59 23.36 -10.93
CA CYS A 161 -7.56 23.60 -12.37
C CYS A 161 -8.90 23.17 -12.98
#